data_AF-A0A5J6FER8-F1
#
_entry.id   AF-A0A5J6FER8-F1
#
_cell.length_a   1.000
_cell.length_b   1.000
_cell.length_c   1.000
_cell.angle_alpha   90.00
_cell.angle_beta   90.00
_cell.angle_gamma   90.00
#
_symmetry.space_group_name_H-M   'P 1'
#
loop_
_entity.id
_entity.type
_entity.pdbx_description
1 polymer ?
#
loop_
_entity_poly.entity_id
_entity_poly.type
_entity_poly.pdbx_seq_one_letter_code
_entity_poly.pdbx_strand_id
1 'polypeptide(L)'
;MRMSRRAAQAAVTAAALGGSLIISATPAAAATTAPSCIGRMVTQTTDGFDVLLTNKCSGTRAVKVVVSLAPDSPCYVMSKGTSHLYVYHGILGNYERTVNC
;
A
#
# COMPACT_ATOMS: atom_id res chain seq x y z
N MET A 1 -42.75 5.00 28.86
CA MET A 1 -41.73 5.64 29.73
C MET A 1 -40.40 5.57 28.99
N ARG A 2 -40.02 6.62 28.26
CA ARG A 2 -39.03 7.65 28.64
C ARG A 2 -37.69 7.07 29.12
N MET A 3 -36.66 7.12 28.28
CA MET A 3 -35.55 8.04 28.50
C MET A 3 -34.62 8.16 27.28
N SER A 4 -34.72 9.33 26.67
CA SER A 4 -33.78 9.95 25.74
C SER A 4 -32.42 10.23 26.38
N ARG A 5 -31.34 10.06 25.62
CA ARG A 5 -30.10 10.84 25.79
C ARG A 5 -29.59 11.30 24.43
N ARG A 6 -29.90 12.56 24.11
CA ARG A 6 -29.19 13.37 23.12
C ARG A 6 -27.80 13.70 23.71
N ALA A 7 -26.75 13.54 22.93
CA ALA A 7 -25.49 14.25 23.11
C ALA A 7 -24.92 14.46 21.70
N ALA A 8 -25.38 15.53 21.04
CA ALA A 8 -24.66 16.79 20.95
C ALA A 8 -23.58 16.71 19.86
N GLN A 9 -24.02 17.07 18.64
CA GLN A 9 -23.14 17.49 17.56
C GLN A 9 -22.33 18.68 18.07
N ALA A 10 -21.04 18.47 18.33
CA ALA A 10 -20.11 19.57 18.55
C ALA A 10 -19.60 20.04 17.17
N ALA A 11 -20.37 20.93 16.54
CA ALA A 11 -19.85 21.75 15.46
C ALA A 11 -18.87 22.75 16.09
N VAL A 12 -17.57 22.53 15.87
CA VAL A 12 -16.54 23.51 16.22
C VAL A 12 -16.19 24.25 14.94
N THR A 13 -16.92 25.34 14.68
CA THR A 13 -16.52 26.33 13.68
C THR A 13 -15.32 27.10 14.22
N ALA A 14 -14.12 26.69 13.82
CA ALA A 14 -12.92 27.50 13.93
C ALA A 14 -12.62 28.11 12.56
N ALA A 15 -13.08 29.35 12.34
CA ALA A 15 -12.65 30.16 11.22
C ALA A 15 -11.22 30.64 11.48
N ALA A 16 -10.24 29.95 10.90
CA ALA A 16 -8.87 30.42 10.79
C ALA A 16 -8.63 30.89 9.35
N LEU A 17 -8.74 32.20 9.13
CA LEU A 17 -8.20 32.87 7.94
C LEU A 17 -6.68 32.96 8.13
N GLY A 18 -5.98 31.94 7.65
CA GLY A 18 -4.53 31.85 7.70
C GLY A 18 -4.11 30.54 7.04
N GLY A 19 -3.81 30.61 5.74
CA GLY A 19 -3.53 29.45 4.89
C GLY A 19 -2.39 28.59 5.44
N SER A 20 -2.75 27.56 6.18
CA SER A 20 -1.88 26.48 6.60
C SER A 20 -2.59 25.21 6.18
N LEU A 21 -2.16 24.60 5.08
CA LEU A 21 -2.62 23.29 4.66
C LEU A 21 -2.21 22.30 5.77
N ILE A 22 -3.13 22.00 6.69
CA ILE A 22 -2.95 20.93 7.66
C ILE A 22 -3.10 19.62 6.88
N ILE A 23 -2.01 19.18 6.27
CA ILE A 23 -1.92 17.86 5.64
C ILE A 23 -2.01 16.85 6.79
N SER A 24 -3.21 16.35 7.01
CA SER A 24 -3.49 15.29 7.98
C SER A 24 -2.94 14.00 7.40
N ALA A 25 -1.67 13.67 7.68
CA ALA A 25 -1.11 12.39 7.28
C ALA A 25 -1.83 11.29 8.08
N THR A 26 -2.71 10.53 7.42
CA THR A 26 -3.30 9.33 8.02
C THR A 26 -2.17 8.37 8.40
N PRO A 27 -2.11 7.86 9.65
CA PRO A 27 -1.07 6.92 10.05
C PRO A 27 -1.10 5.71 9.12
N ALA A 28 0.02 5.46 8.45
CA ALA A 28 0.15 4.31 7.58
C ALA A 28 0.06 3.04 8.45
N ALA A 29 -0.97 2.22 8.22
CA ALA A 29 -1.05 0.90 8.80
C ALA A 29 0.24 0.14 8.46
N ALA A 30 0.85 -0.53 9.44
CA ALA A 30 2.07 -1.28 9.21
C ALA A 30 1.80 -2.36 8.15
N ALA A 31 2.42 -2.19 6.97
CA ALA A 31 2.28 -3.15 5.89
C ALA A 31 2.91 -4.48 6.32
N THR A 32 2.09 -5.52 6.45
CA THR A 32 2.54 -6.86 6.84
C THR A 32 3.15 -7.58 5.66
N THR A 33 4.10 -8.48 5.91
CA THR A 33 4.70 -9.30 4.84
C THR A 33 3.62 -10.05 4.05
N ALA A 34 3.72 -10.03 2.72
CA ALA A 34 2.78 -10.74 1.86
C ALA A 34 2.80 -12.25 2.18
N PRO A 35 1.64 -12.93 2.16
CA PRO A 35 1.55 -14.35 2.51
C PRO A 35 2.39 -15.21 1.56
N SER A 36 2.82 -16.37 2.03
CA SER A 36 3.70 -17.28 1.30
C SER A 36 3.12 -17.76 -0.04
N CYS A 37 1.80 -17.81 -0.18
CA CYS A 37 1.12 -18.15 -1.43
C CYS A 37 1.23 -17.07 -2.52
N ILE A 38 1.79 -15.89 -2.23
CA ILE A 38 2.23 -14.94 -3.25
C ILE A 38 3.64 -15.34 -3.72
N GLY A 39 3.70 -15.86 -4.93
CA GLY A 39 4.95 -16.15 -5.62
C GLY A 39 5.63 -14.86 -6.06
N ARG A 40 6.96 -14.83 -5.95
CA ARG A 40 7.82 -13.71 -6.32
C ARG A 40 9.01 -14.28 -7.07
N MET A 41 9.26 -13.78 -8.27
CA MET A 41 10.49 -14.05 -9.02
C MET A 41 11.13 -12.70 -9.33
N VAL A 42 12.32 -12.48 -8.79
CA VAL A 42 13.06 -11.23 -8.92
C VAL A 42 14.18 -11.45 -9.90
N THR A 43 14.26 -10.60 -10.91
CA THR A 43 15.30 -10.66 -11.95
C THR A 43 15.99 -9.31 -12.00
N GLN A 44 17.31 -9.31 -11.78
CA GLN A 44 18.11 -8.10 -11.94
C GLN A 44 18.31 -7.83 -13.44
N THR A 45 18.26 -6.56 -13.81
CA THR A 45 18.54 -6.08 -15.17
C THR A 45 19.73 -5.13 -15.13
N THR A 46 20.24 -4.70 -16.28
CA THR A 46 21.34 -3.72 -16.34
C THR A 46 20.96 -2.38 -15.71
N ASP A 47 19.67 -2.03 -15.73
CA ASP A 47 19.17 -0.71 -15.40
C ASP A 47 18.10 -0.74 -14.30
N GLY A 48 18.09 -1.78 -13.46
CA GLY A 48 17.13 -1.94 -12.37
C GLY A 48 16.74 -3.41 -12.15
N PHE A 49 15.46 -3.69 -11.93
CA PHE A 49 14.99 -5.05 -11.68
C PHE A 49 13.51 -5.25 -12.03
N ASP A 50 13.17 -6.52 -12.26
CA ASP A 50 11.80 -6.98 -12.49
C ASP A 50 11.35 -7.87 -11.34
N VAL A 51 10.07 -7.79 -10.98
CA VAL A 51 9.41 -8.69 -10.04
C VAL A 51 8.15 -9.25 -10.67
N LEU A 52 8.17 -10.53 -11.01
CA LEU A 52 6.95 -11.26 -11.35
C LEU A 52 6.27 -11.71 -10.07
N LEU A 53 5.13 -11.08 -9.77
CA LEU A 53 4.22 -11.48 -8.71
C LEU A 53 3.21 -12.49 -9.26
N THR A 54 2.92 -13.53 -8.50
CA THR A 54 1.89 -14.53 -8.86
C THR A 54 1.03 -14.87 -7.67
N ASN A 55 -0.28 -14.69 -7.77
CA ASN A 55 -1.20 -15.04 -6.70
C ASN A 55 -1.58 -16.53 -6.78
N LYS A 56 -0.93 -17.36 -5.95
CA LYS A 56 -1.28 -18.79 -5.79
C LYS A 56 -2.21 -19.03 -4.60
N CYS A 57 -2.65 -17.98 -3.92
CA CYS A 57 -3.57 -18.08 -2.78
C CYS A 57 -4.98 -18.48 -3.23
N SER A 58 -5.79 -18.91 -2.26
CA SER A 58 -7.24 -18.94 -2.46
C SER A 58 -7.79 -17.50 -2.47
N GLY A 59 -8.47 -17.16 -3.57
CA GLY A 59 -9.14 -15.87 -3.74
C GLY A 59 -8.20 -14.70 -4.09
N THR A 60 -8.76 -13.49 -4.00
CA THR A 60 -8.09 -12.24 -4.35
C THR A 60 -7.17 -11.77 -3.25
N ARG A 61 -6.02 -11.20 -3.61
CA ARG A 61 -5.06 -10.57 -2.69
C ARG A 61 -4.62 -9.21 -3.25
N ALA A 62 -4.32 -8.28 -2.36
CA ALA A 62 -3.71 -7.01 -2.70
C ALA A 62 -2.29 -6.97 -2.13
N VAL A 63 -1.30 -6.74 -2.99
CA VAL A 63 0.11 -6.68 -2.59
C VAL A 63 0.84 -5.57 -3.30
N LYS A 64 1.92 -5.08 -2.70
CA LYS A 64 2.86 -4.15 -3.35
C LYS A 64 4.30 -4.56 -3.13
N VAL A 65 5.16 -4.12 -4.03
CA VAL A 65 6.62 -4.26 -3.95
C VAL A 65 7.18 -3.06 -3.19
N VAL A 66 7.92 -3.34 -2.13
CA VAL A 66 8.70 -2.34 -1.40
C VAL A 66 10.08 -2.24 -2.05
N VAL A 67 10.46 -1.02 -2.38
CA VAL A 67 11.74 -0.73 -3.04
C VAL A 67 12.56 0.16 -2.10
N SER A 68 13.76 -0.28 -1.73
CA SER A 68 14.63 0.56 -0.92
C SER A 68 15.19 1.69 -1.77
N LEU A 69 15.38 2.88 -1.20
CA LEU A 69 15.95 4.06 -1.87
C LEU A 69 15.18 4.55 -3.12
N ALA A 70 13.93 4.09 -3.30
CA ALA A 70 13.03 4.53 -4.35
C ALA A 70 11.56 4.40 -3.87
N PRO A 71 10.58 4.99 -4.57
CA PRO A 71 9.17 4.77 -4.26
C PRO A 71 8.74 3.30 -4.41
N ASP A 72 7.86 2.84 -3.52
CA ASP A 72 7.18 1.56 -3.63
C ASP A 72 6.30 1.49 -4.89
N SER A 73 5.98 0.26 -5.31
CA SER A 73 4.95 0.06 -6.33
C SER A 73 3.56 0.46 -5.80
N PRO A 74 2.58 0.74 -6.68
CA PRO A 74 1.18 0.74 -6.28
C PRO A 74 0.74 -0.65 -5.78
N CYS A 75 -0.43 -0.70 -5.14
CA CYS A 75 -1.04 -1.95 -4.73
C CYS A 75 -1.69 -2.66 -5.92
N TYR A 76 -1.27 -3.90 -6.15
CA TYR A 76 -1.80 -4.77 -7.19
C TYR A 76 -2.84 -5.71 -6.60
N VAL A 77 -4.09 -5.54 -7.02
CA VAL A 77 -5.18 -6.45 -6.70
C VAL A 77 -5.17 -7.59 -7.71
N MET A 78 -4.89 -8.80 -7.23
CA MET A 78 -4.67 -9.98 -8.06
C MET A 78 -5.66 -11.08 -7.73
N SER A 79 -6.44 -11.53 -8.69
CA SER A 79 -7.30 -12.72 -8.56
C SER A 79 -6.46 -14.00 -8.46
N LYS A 80 -7.06 -15.09 -7.96
CA LYS A 80 -6.38 -16.41 -7.89
C LYS A 80 -5.83 -16.81 -9.26
N GLY A 81 -4.58 -17.24 -9.30
CA GLY A 81 -3.89 -17.73 -10.49
C GLY A 81 -3.36 -16.63 -11.41
N THR A 82 -3.60 -15.36 -11.11
CA THR A 82 -3.10 -14.24 -11.94
C THR A 82 -1.69 -13.82 -11.54
N SER A 83 -0.99 -13.19 -12.50
CA SER A 83 0.34 -12.65 -12.31
C SER A 83 0.39 -11.17 -12.68
N HIS A 84 1.33 -10.45 -12.08
CA HIS A 84 1.62 -9.06 -12.40
C HIS A 84 3.14 -8.87 -12.46
N LEU A 85 3.62 -8.21 -13.51
CA LEU A 85 5.03 -7.86 -13.65
C LEU A 85 5.22 -6.41 -13.19
N TYR A 86 5.98 -6.23 -12.12
CA TYR A 86 6.50 -4.93 -11.73
C TYR A 86 7.88 -4.75 -12.35
N VAL A 87 8.10 -3.62 -13.02
CA VAL A 87 9.38 -3.25 -13.63
C VAL A 87 9.86 -1.98 -12.96
N TYR A 88 11.06 -2.03 -12.40
CA TYR A 88 11.75 -0.86 -11.87
C TYR A 88 12.93 -0.51 -12.77
N HIS A 89 12.94 0.71 -13.27
CA HIS A 89 14.10 1.30 -13.94
C HIS A 89 14.76 2.33 -13.01
N GLY A 90 16.02 2.09 -12.67
CA GLY A 90 16.82 2.96 -11.83
C GLY A 90 18.01 2.23 -11.21
N ILE A 91 19.04 2.99 -10.88
CA ILE A 91 20.32 2.45 -10.37
C ILE A 91 20.32 2.34 -8.84
N LEU A 92 19.52 3.17 -8.16
CA LEU A 92 19.54 3.27 -6.70
C LEU A 92 18.56 2.30 -6.02
N GLY A 93 17.43 2.01 -6.67
CA GLY A 93 16.36 1.22 -6.09
C GLY A 93 16.68 -0.27 -6.07
N ASN A 94 16.38 -0.93 -4.95
CA ASN A 94 16.53 -2.39 -4.84
C ASN A 94 15.22 -3.01 -4.35
N TYR A 95 14.89 -4.18 -4.88
CA TYR A 95 13.82 -5.00 -4.32
C TYR A 95 14.11 -5.32 -2.85
N GLU A 96 13.26 -4.87 -1.94
CA GLU A 96 13.40 -5.14 -0.51
C GLU A 96 12.50 -6.30 -0.08
N ARG A 97 11.19 -6.17 -0.32
CA ARG A 97 10.19 -7.21 -0.01
C ARG A 97 8.88 -6.98 -0.75
N THR A 98 7.95 -7.93 -0.61
CA THR A 98 6.55 -7.74 -1.00
C THR A 98 5.68 -7.76 0.27
N VAL A 99 4.77 -6.80 0.38
CA VAL A 99 3.87 -6.64 1.54
C VAL A 99 2.42 -6.65 1.10
N ASN A 100 1.52 -6.92 2.05
CA ASN A 100 0.09 -6.74 1.85
C ASN A 100 -0.24 -5.24 1.76
N CYS A 101 -1.25 -4.99 0.95
CA CYS A 101 -2.16 -3.88 1.12
C CYS A 101 -3.48 -4.46 1.68
#